data_AF-A0A674AI05-F1
#
_entry.id   AF-A0A674AI05-F1
#
_cell.length_a   1.000
_cell.length_b   1.000
_cell.length_c   1.000
_cell.angle_alpha   90.00
_cell.angle_beta   90.00
_cell.angle_gamma   90.00
#
_symmetry.space_group_name_H-M   'P 1'
#
loop_
_entity.id
_entity.type
_entity.pdbx_description
1 polymer ?
#
loop_
_entity_poly.entity_id
_entity_poly.type
_entity_poly.pdbx_seq_one_letter_code
_entity_poly.pdbx_strand_id
1 'polypeptide(L)'
;QKMDCKLAKHAGRKLQMEAQQLPTLSINNAILSDLVIDCNLPLSIYVQPSVSNTDRVSITVDIWSDRKMRGFLGVTVHCMEKDGERIQLKSNLLACDRFKGPHTAERICEQFEAICGEYSMKDELDYIISDNAANMRKAFMVCFPIEQENEDDDEDHLDDPELWNDSLLHTNTTFKEVFEAEFGERGIPAAVNTRWNSTLRQVKAVIQCDHLKLSHVLEKAGHKELLFTVREWNKLKELVDILKPFGEATDMTQGEKIVTISSVVPSVLSLNPHLEQRKPQVHFLSGLVRSLQASLNKIFFGIFINVTMARTRWNHCPLFRSTVPLDKEERGDHSLGQEKVLFAAYCKRQKKAVGIPPALQLSHYLDICEGQNALLFWTMNRKALPSLSRVAIRVLAVPTSSAPVERVFSHGGIILRPNRAQMTDRLLSNFVFCKYNTS
;
A
#
# COMPACT_ATOMS: atom_id res chain seq x y z
N GLN A 1 -6.77 53.28 -2.10
CA GLN A 1 -5.83 52.62 -1.18
C GLN A 1 -5.03 51.58 -1.96
N LYS A 2 -3.85 51.95 -2.49
CA LYS A 2 -2.85 51.00 -2.99
C LYS A 2 -1.96 50.67 -1.80
N MET A 3 -2.22 49.53 -1.15
CA MET A 3 -1.34 48.97 -0.14
C MET A 3 -0.45 47.91 -0.81
N ASP A 4 0.83 47.92 -0.45
CA ASP A 4 1.96 47.41 -1.22
C ASP A 4 1.98 45.88 -1.47
N CYS A 5 1.63 45.45 -2.69
CA CYS A 5 1.98 44.12 -3.20
C CYS A 5 3.50 43.86 -3.23
N LYS A 6 4.34 44.91 -3.21
CA LYS A 6 5.80 44.77 -3.14
C LYS A 6 6.27 44.41 -1.73
N LEU A 7 5.64 44.95 -0.69
CA LEU A 7 5.96 44.60 0.71
C LEU A 7 5.53 43.16 1.04
N ALA A 8 4.37 42.69 0.56
CA ALA A 8 3.94 41.31 0.75
C ALA A 8 4.83 40.29 0.03
N LYS A 9 5.24 40.56 -1.22
CA LYS A 9 6.18 39.70 -1.96
C LYS A 9 7.60 39.72 -1.37
N HIS A 10 8.04 40.87 -0.85
CA HIS A 10 9.35 40.99 -0.21
C HIS A 10 9.35 40.34 1.18
N ALA A 11 8.28 40.47 1.95
CA ALA A 11 8.07 39.76 3.21
C ALA A 11 7.99 38.24 3.00
N GLY A 12 7.29 37.77 1.96
CA GLY A 12 7.25 36.35 1.61
C GLY A 12 8.62 35.76 1.25
N ARG A 13 9.44 36.47 0.46
CA ARG A 13 10.81 36.04 0.14
C ARG A 13 11.75 36.12 1.34
N LYS A 14 11.57 37.12 2.21
CA LYS A 14 12.38 37.29 3.42
C LYS A 14 12.05 36.21 4.46
N LEU A 15 10.77 35.87 4.63
CA LEU A 15 10.32 34.73 5.43
C LEU A 15 10.77 33.38 4.84
N GLN A 16 10.79 33.24 3.51
CA GLN A 16 11.29 32.03 2.84
C GLN A 16 12.81 31.84 3.04
N MET A 17 13.59 32.92 3.00
CA MET A 17 15.03 32.88 3.30
C MET A 17 15.31 32.72 4.80
N GLU A 18 14.51 33.31 5.68
CA GLU A 18 14.60 33.13 7.13
C GLU A 18 14.16 31.72 7.55
N ALA A 19 13.16 31.12 6.88
CA ALA A 19 12.73 29.72 7.11
C ALA A 19 13.78 28.69 6.67
N GLN A 20 14.58 28.99 5.63
CA GLN A 20 15.75 28.20 5.25
C GLN A 20 16.92 28.32 6.24
N GLN A 21 16.89 29.32 7.13
CA GLN A 21 17.91 29.56 8.16
C GLN A 21 17.43 29.31 9.59
N LEU A 22 16.17 28.91 9.80
CA LEU A 22 15.67 28.62 11.14
C LEU A 22 16.40 27.39 11.68
N PRO A 23 17.15 27.51 12.79
CA PRO A 23 17.62 26.34 13.51
C PRO A 23 16.39 25.55 13.93
N THR A 24 16.52 24.23 13.96
CA THR A 24 15.56 23.20 14.37
C THR A 24 14.92 23.46 15.74
N LEU A 25 14.14 24.53 15.86
CA LEU A 25 13.18 24.76 16.92
C LEU A 25 12.03 23.83 16.63
N SER A 26 11.69 23.00 17.61
CA SER A 26 10.54 22.10 17.59
C SER A 26 9.25 22.92 17.46
N ILE A 27 8.90 23.32 16.24
CA ILE A 27 7.60 23.90 15.95
C ILE A 27 6.62 22.73 16.00
N ASN A 28 5.67 22.81 16.94
CA ASN A 28 4.63 21.80 17.08
C ASN A 28 3.84 21.69 15.76
N ASN A 29 3.54 20.46 15.35
CA ASN A 29 2.70 20.10 14.21
C ASN A 29 1.39 20.91 14.13
N ALA A 30 0.78 21.25 15.28
CA ALA A 30 -0.39 22.12 15.34
C ALA A 30 -0.11 23.54 14.81
N ILE A 31 1.01 24.15 15.23
CA ILE A 31 1.44 25.48 14.79
C ILE A 31 1.83 25.46 13.30
N LEU A 32 2.50 24.40 12.84
CA LEU A 32 2.82 24.23 11.42
C LEU A 32 1.55 24.11 10.56
N SER A 33 0.55 23.38 11.02
CA SER A 33 -0.75 23.26 10.34
C SER A 33 -1.43 24.63 10.23
N ASP A 34 -1.50 25.38 11.33
CA ASP A 34 -2.12 26.70 11.34
C ASP A 34 -1.34 27.68 10.45
N LEU A 35 -0.01 27.66 10.46
CA LEU A 35 0.81 28.49 9.55
C LEU A 35 0.65 28.11 8.07
N VAL A 36 0.56 26.82 7.75
CA VAL A 36 0.32 26.37 6.37
C VAL A 36 -1.06 26.81 5.87
N ILE A 37 -2.08 26.72 6.73
CA ILE A 37 -3.46 27.07 6.39
C ILE A 37 -3.65 28.60 6.36
N ASP A 38 -3.23 29.31 7.41
CA ASP A 38 -3.51 30.73 7.60
C ASP A 38 -2.51 31.63 6.87
N CYS A 39 -1.23 31.24 6.84
CA CYS A 39 -0.17 32.00 6.16
C CYS A 39 0.13 31.48 4.75
N ASN A 40 -0.58 30.45 4.30
CA ASN A 40 -0.52 29.92 2.93
C ASN A 40 0.90 29.53 2.50
N LEU A 41 1.68 28.99 3.45
CA LEU A 41 3.05 28.53 3.23
C LEU A 41 3.07 27.29 2.31
N PRO A 42 4.17 27.07 1.56
CA PRO A 42 4.34 25.84 0.78
C PRO A 42 4.24 24.59 1.66
N LEU A 43 3.46 23.60 1.23
CA LEU A 43 3.32 22.31 1.89
C LEU A 43 4.67 21.59 1.99
N SER A 44 5.57 21.87 1.04
CA SER A 44 6.92 21.32 0.98
C SER A 44 7.71 21.51 2.27
N ILE A 45 7.49 22.60 3.02
CA ILE A 45 8.20 22.89 4.28
C ILE A 45 7.99 21.79 5.31
N TYR A 46 6.82 21.14 5.32
CA TYR A 46 6.49 20.11 6.29
C TYR A 46 7.24 18.79 6.02
N VAL A 47 7.47 18.45 4.75
CA VAL A 47 7.92 17.09 4.35
C VAL A 47 9.34 17.08 3.78
N GLN A 48 9.82 18.18 3.17
CA GLN A 48 11.18 18.28 2.60
C GLN A 48 12.31 17.87 3.57
N PRO A 49 12.29 18.24 4.87
CA PRO A 49 13.32 17.79 5.79
C PRO A 49 13.38 16.27 5.97
N SER A 50 12.22 15.59 5.89
CA SER A 50 12.15 14.12 6.00
C SER A 50 12.60 13.43 4.72
N VAL A 51 12.23 13.98 3.55
CA VAL A 51 12.57 13.42 2.24
C VAL A 51 14.06 13.60 1.92
N SER A 52 14.61 14.80 2.16
CA SER A 52 16.02 15.13 1.88
C SER A 52 17.05 14.35 2.72
N ASN A 53 16.60 13.69 3.80
CA ASN A 53 17.46 12.85 4.64
C ASN A 53 17.51 11.38 4.18
N THR A 54 16.90 11.05 3.03
CA THR A 54 16.80 9.67 2.54
C THR A 54 17.45 9.51 1.17
N ASP A 55 18.17 8.39 0.97
CA ASP A 55 18.91 8.15 -0.27
C ASP A 55 18.00 7.85 -1.48
N ARG A 56 16.83 7.24 -1.21
CA ARG A 56 15.89 6.71 -2.20
C ARG A 56 14.48 6.60 -1.65
N VAL A 57 13.49 6.79 -2.51
CA VAL A 57 12.06 6.80 -2.15
C VAL A 57 11.20 6.00 -3.12
N SER A 58 10.07 5.50 -2.62
CA SER A 58 8.99 4.93 -3.43
C SER A 58 7.76 5.81 -3.33
N ILE A 59 6.89 5.82 -4.34
CA ILE A 59 5.68 6.64 -4.35
C ILE A 59 4.47 5.77 -4.63
N THR A 60 3.37 5.98 -3.89
CA THR A 60 2.04 5.56 -4.34
C THR A 60 1.27 6.72 -4.94
N VAL A 61 0.58 6.46 -6.04
CA VAL A 61 -0.17 7.48 -6.80
C VAL A 61 -1.51 6.91 -7.24
N ASP A 62 -2.57 7.70 -7.04
CA ASP A 62 -3.94 7.31 -7.39
C ASP A 62 -4.79 8.57 -7.65
N ILE A 63 -5.89 8.42 -8.39
CA ILE A 63 -6.86 9.48 -8.65
C ILE A 63 -8.22 9.09 -8.10
N TRP A 64 -8.67 9.85 -7.10
CA TRP A 64 -9.99 9.67 -6.52
C TRP A 64 -11.00 10.68 -7.06
N SER A 65 -12.22 10.23 -7.32
CA SER A 65 -13.33 11.11 -7.67
C SER A 65 -14.28 11.31 -6.49
N ASP A 66 -14.54 12.57 -6.12
CA ASP A 66 -15.57 12.90 -5.12
C ASP A 66 -17.00 12.68 -5.64
N ARG A 67 -17.99 12.84 -4.75
CA ARG A 67 -19.43 12.68 -5.06
C ARG A 67 -19.97 13.59 -6.16
N LYS A 68 -19.24 14.64 -6.53
CA LYS A 68 -19.56 15.58 -7.62
C LYS A 68 -18.71 15.29 -8.87
N MET A 69 -18.17 14.07 -9.00
CA MET A 69 -17.23 13.68 -10.06
C MET A 69 -15.96 14.56 -10.09
N ARG A 70 -15.59 14.89 -8.87
CA ARG A 70 -14.38 15.47 -8.32
C ARG A 70 -13.02 14.80 -8.46
N GLY A 71 -12.35 14.66 -9.60
CA GLY A 71 -10.97 14.11 -9.62
C GLY A 71 -9.94 14.81 -8.68
N PHE A 72 -9.22 14.06 -7.86
CA PHE A 72 -8.08 14.49 -7.04
C PHE A 72 -6.93 13.50 -7.17
N LEU A 73 -5.75 13.99 -7.57
CA LEU A 73 -4.52 13.21 -7.64
C LEU A 73 -3.87 13.18 -6.26
N GLY A 74 -3.83 12.01 -5.66
CA GLY A 74 -3.09 11.74 -4.44
C GLY A 74 -1.70 11.20 -4.74
N VAL A 75 -0.69 11.72 -4.05
CA VAL A 75 0.70 11.26 -4.16
C VAL A 75 1.28 11.12 -2.77
N THR A 76 1.66 9.91 -2.35
CA THR A 76 2.35 9.69 -1.08
C THR A 76 3.73 9.09 -1.30
N VAL A 77 4.71 9.56 -0.53
CA VAL A 77 6.09 9.10 -0.57
C VAL A 77 6.36 8.14 0.59
N HIS A 78 7.17 7.12 0.32
CA HIS A 78 7.52 6.06 1.25
C HIS A 78 9.04 5.89 1.28
N CYS A 79 9.61 5.97 2.48
CA CYS A 79 11.05 5.86 2.68
C CYS A 79 11.36 5.25 4.04
N MET A 80 12.57 4.73 4.18
CA MET A 80 13.07 4.27 5.46
C MET A 80 13.82 5.40 6.16
N GLU A 81 13.27 5.88 7.26
CA GLU A 81 13.91 6.88 8.11
C GLU A 81 14.80 6.20 9.15
N LYS A 82 15.95 6.82 9.42
CA LYS A 82 16.88 6.38 10.46
C LYS A 82 16.71 7.30 11.67
N ASP A 83 16.20 6.75 12.76
CA ASP A 83 16.16 7.41 14.07
C ASP A 83 17.18 6.74 14.99
N GLY A 84 18.39 7.32 15.02
CA GLY A 84 19.55 6.74 15.70
C GLY A 84 19.92 5.35 15.16
N GLU A 85 19.82 4.33 16.00
CA GLU A 85 20.07 2.94 15.58
C GLU A 85 18.82 2.29 14.94
N ARG A 86 17.62 2.83 15.14
CA ARG A 86 16.37 2.23 14.62
C ARG A 86 16.12 2.63 13.18
N ILE A 87 15.52 1.72 12.42
CA ILE A 87 15.01 1.96 11.08
C ILE A 87 13.49 1.84 11.15
N GLN A 88 12.79 2.85 10.62
CA GLN A 88 11.33 2.85 10.57
C GLN A 88 10.85 3.22 9.17
N LEU A 89 9.76 2.58 8.75
CA LEU A 89 9.07 2.96 7.53
C LEU A 89 8.27 4.24 7.79
N LYS A 90 8.49 5.25 6.96
CA LYS A 90 7.79 6.52 7.02
C LYS A 90 7.08 6.78 5.70
N SER A 91 5.84 7.21 5.83
CA SER A 91 4.96 7.55 4.72
C SER A 91 4.47 8.98 4.91
N ASN A 92 4.57 9.80 3.87
CA ASN A 92 4.11 11.18 3.90
C ASN A 92 3.30 11.49 2.64
N LEU A 93 2.24 12.27 2.82
CA LEU A 93 1.48 12.82 1.71
C LEU A 93 2.27 13.99 1.12
N LEU A 94 2.50 13.95 -0.18
CA LEU A 94 3.10 15.06 -0.95
C LEU A 94 2.02 15.98 -1.49
N ALA A 95 1.00 15.40 -2.12
CA ALA A 95 -0.06 16.17 -2.76
C ALA A 95 -1.40 15.43 -2.73
N CYS A 96 -2.48 16.20 -2.62
CA CYS A 96 -3.85 15.72 -2.82
C CYS A 96 -4.57 16.80 -3.64
N ASP A 97 -4.15 16.94 -4.90
CA ASP A 97 -4.44 18.10 -5.71
C ASP A 97 -5.64 17.86 -6.60
N ARG A 98 -6.47 18.89 -6.77
CA ARG A 98 -7.60 18.84 -7.70
C ARG A 98 -7.10 18.55 -9.12
N PHE A 99 -7.51 17.42 -9.67
CA PHE A 99 -7.27 17.04 -11.06
C PHE A 99 -8.44 17.53 -11.92
N LYS A 100 -8.19 18.52 -12.78
CA LYS A 100 -9.25 19.17 -13.59
C LYS A 100 -9.24 18.65 -15.02
N GLY A 101 -10.41 18.39 -15.60
CA GLY A 101 -10.55 17.95 -16.99
C GLY A 101 -10.21 16.46 -17.19
N PRO A 102 -9.97 16.02 -18.43
CA PRO A 102 -9.76 14.61 -18.75
C PRO A 102 -8.52 14.01 -18.08
N HIS A 103 -8.65 12.78 -17.58
CA HIS A 103 -7.59 12.00 -16.91
C HIS A 103 -6.70 11.26 -17.94
N THR A 104 -6.15 11.97 -18.94
CA THR A 104 -5.24 11.34 -19.92
C THR A 104 -3.88 11.05 -19.31
N ALA A 105 -3.18 10.06 -19.84
CA ALA A 105 -1.87 9.63 -19.35
C ALA A 105 -0.84 10.77 -19.29
N GLU A 106 -0.82 11.63 -20.31
CA GLU A 106 0.12 12.76 -20.43
C GLU A 106 -0.10 13.76 -19.29
N ARG A 107 -1.37 14.08 -19.00
CA ARG A 107 -1.71 15.05 -17.95
C ARG A 107 -1.44 14.51 -16.55
N ILE A 108 -1.66 13.21 -16.35
CA ILE A 108 -1.30 12.52 -15.11
C ILE A 108 0.20 12.61 -14.90
N CYS A 109 0.99 12.29 -15.93
CA CYS A 109 2.44 12.37 -15.90
C CYS A 109 2.93 13.80 -15.64
N GLU A 110 2.42 14.79 -16.37
CA GLU A 110 2.77 16.21 -16.20
C GLU A 110 2.52 16.71 -14.76
N GLN A 111 1.36 16.40 -14.19
CA GLN A 111 1.03 16.83 -12.83
C GLN A 111 1.88 16.09 -11.79
N PHE A 112 2.14 14.80 -11.99
CA PHE A 112 3.04 14.01 -11.15
C PHE A 112 4.47 14.57 -11.18
N GLU A 113 5.02 14.87 -12.36
CA GLU A 113 6.35 15.44 -12.50
C GLU A 113 6.47 16.82 -11.86
N ALA A 114 5.42 17.65 -11.95
CA ALA A 114 5.36 18.95 -11.28
C ALA A 114 5.47 18.79 -9.76
N ILE A 115 4.73 17.83 -9.17
CA ILE A 115 4.80 17.51 -7.75
C ILE A 115 6.22 17.03 -7.39
N CYS A 116 6.78 16.06 -8.12
CA CYS A 116 8.15 15.59 -7.86
C CYS A 116 9.20 16.70 -7.99
N GLY A 117 8.99 17.67 -8.89
CA GLY A 117 9.85 18.85 -9.05
C GLY A 117 9.84 19.77 -7.83
N GLU A 118 8.71 19.94 -7.14
CA GLU A 118 8.60 20.76 -5.92
C GLU A 118 9.44 20.20 -4.76
N TYR A 119 9.57 18.87 -4.70
CA TYR A 119 10.31 18.16 -3.65
C TYR A 119 11.75 17.79 -4.05
N SER A 120 12.20 18.15 -5.27
CA SER A 120 13.51 17.78 -5.81
C SER A 120 13.82 16.27 -5.78
N MET A 121 12.78 15.43 -5.86
CA MET A 121 12.89 13.98 -5.60
C MET A 121 13.03 13.12 -6.87
N LYS A 122 13.15 13.75 -8.05
CA LYS A 122 13.14 13.04 -9.35
C LYS A 122 14.28 12.03 -9.48
N ASP A 123 15.47 12.36 -8.96
CA ASP A 123 16.66 11.49 -9.04
C ASP A 123 16.71 10.40 -7.95
N GLU A 124 15.85 10.51 -6.94
CA GLU A 124 15.79 9.64 -5.76
C GLU A 124 14.67 8.59 -5.86
N LEU A 125 13.79 8.73 -6.86
CA LEU A 125 12.64 7.85 -7.06
C LEU A 125 13.06 6.46 -7.59
N ASP A 126 12.69 5.42 -6.86
CA ASP A 126 12.96 4.03 -7.23
C ASP A 126 11.74 3.32 -7.83
N TYR A 127 10.57 3.49 -7.23
CA TYR A 127 9.35 2.77 -7.61
C TYR A 127 8.14 3.69 -7.57
N ILE A 128 7.25 3.51 -8.55
CA ILE A 128 5.91 4.10 -8.59
C ILE A 128 4.90 2.97 -8.48
N ILE A 129 3.98 3.08 -7.52
CA ILE A 129 2.92 2.13 -7.26
C ILE A 129 1.60 2.81 -7.62
N SER A 130 0.93 2.31 -8.65
CA SER A 130 -0.37 2.79 -9.11
C SER A 130 -1.36 1.63 -9.26
N ASP A 131 -2.61 1.97 -9.52
CA ASP A 131 -3.57 0.99 -10.03
C ASP A 131 -3.21 0.54 -11.46
N ASN A 132 -4.00 -0.41 -11.97
CA ASN A 132 -3.85 -0.95 -13.32
C ASN A 132 -4.70 -0.21 -14.37
N ALA A 133 -5.27 0.96 -14.05
CA ALA A 133 -6.08 1.70 -14.99
C ALA A 133 -5.25 2.09 -16.23
N ALA A 134 -5.85 2.01 -17.42
CA ALA A 134 -5.13 2.18 -18.67
C ALA A 134 -4.32 3.49 -18.76
N ASN A 135 -4.89 4.59 -18.27
CA ASN A 135 -4.20 5.88 -18.27
C ASN A 135 -3.10 5.98 -17.20
N MET A 136 -3.25 5.32 -16.05
CA MET A 136 -2.20 5.25 -15.02
C MET A 136 -1.01 4.42 -15.52
N ARG A 137 -1.27 3.24 -16.10
CA ARG A 137 -0.22 2.44 -16.77
C ARG A 137 0.53 3.25 -17.82
N LYS A 138 -0.21 3.89 -18.75
CA LYS A 138 0.38 4.69 -19.83
C LYS A 138 1.20 5.87 -19.30
N ALA A 139 0.76 6.52 -18.21
CA ALA A 139 1.47 7.65 -17.61
C ALA A 139 2.85 7.27 -17.06
N PHE A 140 2.99 6.07 -16.49
CA PHE A 140 4.21 5.66 -15.79
C PHE A 140 5.07 4.64 -16.56
N MET A 141 4.58 4.09 -17.65
CA MET A 141 5.34 3.20 -18.56
C MET A 141 6.54 3.89 -19.21
N VAL A 142 6.46 5.21 -19.44
CA VAL A 142 7.57 5.98 -20.04
C VAL A 142 8.65 6.33 -19.00
N CYS A 143 8.29 6.37 -17.72
CA CYS A 143 9.21 6.69 -16.62
C CYS A 143 10.14 5.51 -16.28
N PHE A 144 9.73 4.27 -16.58
CA PHE A 144 10.53 3.06 -16.37
C PHE A 144 10.30 2.11 -17.57
N PRO A 145 11.29 1.87 -18.43
CA PRO A 145 11.13 0.91 -19.51
C PRO A 145 10.98 -0.49 -18.91
N ILE A 146 9.75 -1.00 -18.91
CA ILE A 146 9.42 -2.40 -18.61
C ILE A 146 9.10 -3.06 -19.95
N GLU A 147 9.70 -4.22 -20.22
CA GLU A 147 9.39 -5.05 -21.38
C GLU A 147 7.91 -5.45 -21.32
N GLN A 148 7.13 -5.08 -22.34
CA GLN A 148 5.68 -5.31 -22.39
C GLN A 148 5.37 -6.81 -22.57
N GLU A 149 4.59 -7.39 -21.67
CA GLU A 149 3.74 -8.54 -21.98
C GLU A 149 2.36 -8.00 -22.39
N ASN A 150 1.92 -8.36 -23.60
CA ASN A 150 0.63 -7.95 -24.16
C ASN A 150 -0.50 -8.59 -23.37
N GLU A 151 -1.33 -7.80 -22.68
CA GLU A 151 -2.65 -8.22 -22.21
C GLU A 151 -3.70 -7.28 -22.81
N ASP A 152 -4.70 -7.90 -23.43
CA ASP A 152 -5.81 -7.25 -24.13
C ASP A 152 -6.60 -6.30 -23.21
N ASP A 153 -6.90 -5.11 -23.74
CA ASP A 153 -7.68 -4.05 -23.09
C ASP A 153 -9.17 -4.44 -23.06
N ASP A 154 -9.66 -4.95 -21.93
CA ASP A 154 -11.09 -4.99 -21.63
C ASP A 154 -11.49 -3.71 -20.87
N GLU A 155 -12.31 -2.90 -21.52
CA GLU A 155 -12.81 -1.61 -21.05
C GLU A 155 -14.04 -1.84 -20.14
N ASP A 156 -13.81 -2.09 -18.85
CA ASP A 156 -14.90 -2.21 -17.86
C ASP A 156 -15.45 -0.82 -17.50
N HIS A 157 -16.46 -0.39 -18.26
CA HIS A 157 -17.37 0.68 -17.86
C HIS A 157 -18.32 0.20 -16.76
N LEU A 158 -18.03 0.55 -15.51
CA LEU A 158 -18.95 0.39 -14.38
C LEU A 158 -19.22 1.75 -13.70
N ASP A 159 -19.94 2.61 -14.41
CA ASP A 159 -20.61 3.76 -13.81
C ASP A 159 -22.12 3.48 -13.81
N ASP A 160 -22.60 2.76 -12.79
CA ASP A 160 -24.03 2.68 -12.46
C ASP A 160 -24.35 3.73 -11.37
N PRO A 161 -25.12 4.79 -11.68
CA PRO A 161 -25.43 5.87 -10.75
C PRO A 161 -26.39 5.49 -9.60
N GLU A 162 -26.96 4.28 -9.56
CA GLU A 162 -27.97 3.91 -8.54
C GLU A 162 -27.44 3.12 -7.32
N LEU A 163 -26.13 2.95 -7.16
CA LEU A 163 -25.56 2.02 -6.16
C LEU A 163 -25.27 2.57 -4.75
N TRP A 164 -25.82 3.73 -4.38
CA TRP A 164 -25.69 4.29 -3.03
C TRP A 164 -26.99 4.14 -2.25
N ASN A 165 -27.46 2.90 -2.10
CA ASN A 165 -28.51 2.64 -1.11
C ASN A 165 -27.87 2.54 0.29
N ASP A 166 -28.32 3.41 1.18
CA ASP A 166 -27.86 3.55 2.55
C ASP A 166 -27.94 2.20 3.28
N SER A 167 -26.81 1.78 3.87
CA SER A 167 -26.75 0.58 4.70
C SER A 167 -27.70 0.74 5.89
N LEU A 168 -28.85 0.06 5.84
CA LEU A 168 -29.97 0.09 6.80
C LEU A 168 -29.61 -0.17 8.29
N LEU A 169 -28.37 -0.53 8.60
CA LEU A 169 -27.95 -0.98 9.93
C LEU A 169 -27.57 0.13 10.91
N HIS A 170 -27.53 1.40 10.50
CA HIS A 170 -27.06 2.50 11.37
C HIS A 170 -28.04 3.65 11.59
N THR A 171 -29.23 3.60 11.00
CA THR A 171 -30.24 4.66 11.14
C THR A 171 -31.51 4.22 11.86
N ASN A 172 -31.71 2.92 12.12
CA ASN A 172 -32.89 2.41 12.82
C ASN A 172 -32.60 2.19 14.31
N THR A 173 -33.00 3.17 15.14
CA THR A 173 -32.90 3.10 16.61
C THR A 173 -33.58 1.85 17.16
N THR A 174 -34.71 1.44 16.58
CA THR A 174 -35.47 0.26 16.99
C THR A 174 -34.68 -1.04 16.80
N PHE A 175 -34.03 -1.21 15.64
CA PHE A 175 -33.20 -2.40 15.40
C PHE A 175 -32.01 -2.44 16.37
N LYS A 176 -31.34 -1.30 16.56
CA LYS A 176 -30.19 -1.18 17.46
C LYS A 176 -30.57 -1.56 18.90
N GLU A 177 -31.66 -1.01 19.42
CA GLU A 177 -32.14 -1.29 20.78
C GLU A 177 -32.52 -2.77 20.97
N VAL A 178 -33.24 -3.35 20.02
CA VAL A 178 -33.65 -4.77 20.07
C VAL A 178 -32.43 -5.70 19.93
N PHE A 179 -31.46 -5.33 19.10
CA PHE A 179 -30.22 -6.08 18.92
C PHE A 179 -29.34 -6.05 20.18
N GLU A 180 -29.15 -4.87 20.78
CA GLU A 180 -28.35 -4.69 22.00
C GLU A 180 -28.99 -5.42 23.20
N ALA A 181 -30.32 -5.50 23.26
CA ALA A 181 -31.02 -6.28 24.29
C ALA A 181 -30.72 -7.79 24.22
N GLU A 182 -30.50 -8.35 23.03
CA GLU A 182 -30.29 -9.80 22.83
C GLU A 182 -28.79 -10.18 22.79
N PHE A 183 -27.94 -9.30 22.25
CA PHE A 183 -26.51 -9.57 21.98
C PHE A 183 -25.55 -8.69 22.79
N GLY A 184 -26.05 -7.78 23.64
CA GLY A 184 -25.27 -6.81 24.40
C GLY A 184 -24.72 -5.67 23.53
N GLU A 185 -23.70 -4.93 24.02
CA GLU A 185 -23.06 -3.82 23.30
C GLU A 185 -22.26 -4.24 22.04
N ARG A 186 -22.39 -5.50 21.59
CA ARG A 186 -21.79 -5.96 20.34
C ARG A 186 -22.61 -5.40 19.18
N GLY A 187 -21.94 -5.04 18.08
CA GLY A 187 -22.59 -4.52 16.88
C GLY A 187 -22.14 -5.24 15.61
N ILE A 188 -22.99 -5.21 14.59
CA ILE A 188 -22.62 -5.63 13.23
C ILE A 188 -22.04 -4.42 12.51
N PRO A 189 -20.79 -4.46 12.04
CA PRO A 189 -20.19 -3.33 11.34
C PRO A 189 -20.90 -3.10 9.99
N ALA A 190 -21.03 -1.83 9.61
CA ALA A 190 -21.52 -1.47 8.28
C ALA A 190 -20.50 -1.84 7.20
N ALA A 191 -20.97 -2.47 6.12
CA ALA A 191 -20.17 -2.65 4.92
C ALA A 191 -20.04 -1.33 4.16
N VAL A 192 -18.88 -1.14 3.55
CA VAL A 192 -18.57 -0.08 2.60
C VAL A 192 -18.56 -0.74 1.22
N ASN A 193 -19.55 -0.44 0.38
CA ASN A 193 -19.75 -1.11 -0.91
C ASN A 193 -18.50 -1.13 -1.81
N THR A 194 -17.68 -0.08 -1.74
CA THR A 194 -16.45 0.04 -2.53
C THR A 194 -15.26 -0.78 -1.99
N ARG A 195 -15.43 -1.51 -0.87
CA ARG A 195 -14.36 -2.29 -0.24
C ARG A 195 -14.85 -3.66 0.20
N TRP A 196 -14.59 -4.67 -0.62
CA TRP A 196 -15.04 -6.05 -0.40
C TRP A 196 -14.70 -6.61 1.01
N ASN A 197 -13.54 -6.24 1.56
CA ASN A 197 -13.13 -6.65 2.91
C ASN A 197 -14.09 -6.19 4.01
N SER A 198 -14.75 -5.05 3.83
CA SER A 198 -15.74 -4.57 4.80
C SER A 198 -17.01 -5.42 4.78
N THR A 199 -17.45 -5.86 3.59
CA THR A 199 -18.54 -6.82 3.42
C THR A 199 -18.19 -8.15 4.08
N LEU A 200 -16.97 -8.66 3.89
CA LEU A 200 -16.52 -9.89 4.56
C LEU A 200 -16.55 -9.76 6.09
N ARG A 201 -16.10 -8.61 6.64
CA ARG A 201 -16.16 -8.36 8.10
C ARG A 201 -17.60 -8.28 8.61
N GLN A 202 -18.50 -7.66 7.84
CA GLN A 202 -19.92 -7.61 8.17
C GLN A 202 -20.54 -9.01 8.20
N VAL A 203 -20.36 -9.81 7.14
CA VAL A 203 -20.87 -11.19 7.09
C VAL A 203 -20.27 -12.04 8.21
N LYS A 204 -18.97 -11.89 8.50
CA LYS A 204 -18.31 -12.57 9.62
C LYS A 204 -18.95 -12.23 10.97
N ALA A 205 -19.31 -10.97 11.21
CA ALA A 205 -20.01 -10.56 12.43
C ALA A 205 -21.44 -11.11 12.49
N VAL A 206 -22.15 -11.14 11.36
CA VAL A 206 -23.49 -11.73 11.25
C VAL A 206 -23.45 -13.22 11.64
N ILE A 207 -22.54 -14.01 11.08
CA ILE A 207 -22.48 -15.46 11.36
C ILE A 207 -21.98 -15.81 12.77
N GLN A 208 -21.40 -14.85 13.49
CA GLN A 208 -21.07 -14.99 14.92
C GLN A 208 -22.30 -14.85 15.83
N CYS A 209 -23.38 -14.28 15.32
CA CYS A 209 -24.66 -14.26 16.01
C CYS A 209 -25.31 -15.65 15.93
N ASP A 210 -26.10 -15.99 16.93
CA ASP A 210 -26.98 -17.16 16.83
C ASP A 210 -28.08 -16.90 15.80
N HIS A 211 -28.28 -17.85 14.88
CA HIS A 211 -29.18 -17.69 13.74
C HIS A 211 -30.64 -17.52 14.16
N LEU A 212 -31.10 -18.26 15.17
CA LEU A 212 -32.48 -18.18 15.65
C LEU A 212 -32.73 -16.88 16.40
N LYS A 213 -31.78 -16.48 17.27
CA LYS A 213 -31.86 -15.20 17.99
C LYS A 213 -31.86 -14.02 17.03
N LEU A 214 -30.97 -14.03 16.02
CA LEU A 214 -30.91 -12.95 15.03
C LEU A 214 -32.20 -12.88 14.20
N SER A 215 -32.75 -14.04 13.82
CA SER A 215 -34.04 -14.11 13.11
C SER A 215 -35.17 -13.51 13.95
N HIS A 216 -35.22 -13.82 15.25
CA HIS A 216 -36.21 -13.24 16.16
C HIS A 216 -36.06 -11.71 16.30
N VAL A 217 -34.82 -11.22 16.40
CA VAL A 217 -34.53 -9.77 16.44
C VAL A 217 -35.01 -9.08 15.17
N LEU A 218 -34.74 -9.66 13.99
CA LEU A 218 -35.17 -9.12 12.70
C LEU A 218 -36.69 -9.10 12.58
N GLU A 219 -37.38 -10.18 12.98
CA GLU A 219 -38.85 -10.23 13.00
C GLU A 219 -39.45 -9.16 13.92
N LYS A 220 -38.92 -9.02 15.14
CA LYS A 220 -39.38 -8.03 16.12
C LYS A 220 -39.13 -6.59 15.66
N ALA A 221 -38.04 -6.36 14.94
CA ALA A 221 -37.72 -5.08 14.33
C ALA A 221 -38.48 -4.79 13.01
N GLY A 222 -39.27 -5.76 12.51
CA GLY A 222 -40.11 -5.61 11.32
C GLY A 222 -39.44 -5.93 9.98
N HIS A 223 -38.21 -6.48 9.98
CA HIS A 223 -37.39 -6.74 8.79
C HIS A 223 -37.48 -8.21 8.35
N LYS A 224 -38.68 -8.66 7.98
CA LYS A 224 -38.94 -10.08 7.64
C LYS A 224 -38.29 -10.52 6.32
N GLU A 225 -38.06 -9.59 5.42
CA GLU A 225 -37.38 -9.78 4.14
C GLU A 225 -35.88 -10.07 4.28
N LEU A 226 -35.28 -9.79 5.45
CA LEU A 226 -33.87 -10.03 5.75
C LEU A 226 -33.62 -11.35 6.48
N LEU A 227 -34.64 -12.21 6.62
CA LEU A 227 -34.51 -13.51 7.28
C LEU A 227 -33.76 -14.50 6.39
N PHE A 228 -32.69 -15.08 6.93
CA PHE A 228 -31.92 -16.10 6.23
C PHE A 228 -32.54 -17.48 6.43
N THR A 229 -32.71 -18.23 5.34
CA THR A 229 -32.93 -19.67 5.43
C THR A 229 -31.69 -20.38 5.98
N VAL A 230 -31.87 -21.58 6.55
CA VAL A 230 -30.74 -22.41 7.02
C VAL A 230 -29.71 -22.66 5.91
N ARG A 231 -30.18 -22.81 4.66
CA ARG A 231 -29.33 -22.99 3.50
C ARG A 231 -28.49 -21.75 3.19
N GLU A 232 -29.08 -20.56 3.24
CA GLU A 232 -28.36 -19.29 3.04
C GLU A 232 -27.37 -19.04 4.16
N TRP A 233 -27.75 -19.32 5.40
CA TRP A 233 -26.85 -19.19 6.55
C TRP A 233 -25.60 -20.08 6.39
N ASN A 234 -25.78 -21.32 5.94
CA ASN A 234 -24.65 -22.22 5.68
C ASN A 234 -23.80 -21.78 4.48
N LYS A 235 -24.40 -21.17 3.44
CA LYS A 235 -23.63 -20.52 2.36
C LYS A 235 -22.77 -19.37 2.88
N LEU A 236 -23.29 -18.54 3.78
CA LEU A 236 -22.53 -17.45 4.39
C LEU A 236 -21.35 -17.97 5.23
N LYS A 237 -21.53 -19.08 5.95
CA LYS A 237 -20.44 -19.75 6.66
C LYS A 237 -19.34 -20.22 5.71
N GLU A 238 -19.70 -20.96 4.65
CA GLU A 238 -18.73 -21.39 3.63
C GLU A 238 -18.03 -20.19 2.98
N LEU A 239 -18.76 -19.12 2.69
CA LEU A 239 -18.20 -17.91 2.07
C LEU A 239 -17.12 -17.29 2.97
N VAL A 240 -17.39 -17.14 4.26
CA VAL A 240 -16.43 -16.60 5.22
C VAL A 240 -15.21 -17.52 5.35
N ASP A 241 -15.41 -18.84 5.42
CA ASP A 241 -14.30 -19.79 5.52
C ASP A 241 -13.40 -19.79 4.28
N ILE A 242 -13.98 -19.63 3.08
CA ILE A 242 -13.23 -19.52 1.82
C ILE A 242 -12.46 -18.20 1.78
N LEU A 243 -13.11 -17.08 2.07
CA LEU A 243 -12.55 -15.74 1.86
C LEU A 243 -11.69 -15.22 3.01
N LYS A 244 -11.77 -15.82 4.21
CA LYS A 244 -11.02 -15.35 5.38
C LYS A 244 -9.51 -15.22 5.12
N PRO A 245 -8.79 -16.20 4.55
CA PRO A 245 -7.36 -16.04 4.26
C PRO A 245 -7.06 -14.98 3.21
N PHE A 246 -7.98 -14.71 2.27
CA PHE A 246 -7.84 -13.61 1.31
C PHE A 246 -7.95 -12.24 2.01
N GLY A 247 -8.89 -12.12 2.96
CA GLY A 247 -9.03 -10.94 3.79
C GLY A 247 -7.78 -10.70 4.64
N GLU A 248 -7.26 -11.75 5.28
CA GLU A 248 -6.02 -11.70 6.07
C GLU A 248 -4.81 -11.32 5.22
N ALA A 249 -4.65 -11.92 4.03
CA ALA A 249 -3.61 -11.56 3.06
C ALA A 249 -3.69 -10.09 2.63
N THR A 250 -4.90 -9.59 2.39
CA THR A 250 -5.11 -8.19 2.01
C THR A 250 -4.81 -7.25 3.18
N ASP A 251 -5.25 -7.58 4.40
CA ASP A 251 -4.94 -6.81 5.63
C ASP A 251 -3.42 -6.75 5.90
N MET A 252 -2.68 -7.82 5.62
CA MET A 252 -1.21 -7.84 5.73
C MET A 252 -0.50 -6.99 4.65
N THR A 253 -1.03 -6.96 3.43
CA THR A 253 -0.38 -6.28 2.27
C THR A 253 -0.86 -4.85 2.06
N GLN A 254 -1.89 -4.38 2.76
CA GLN A 254 -2.33 -3.00 2.67
C GLN A 254 -1.71 -2.09 3.75
N GLY A 255 -0.88 -2.62 4.66
CA GLY A 255 -0.21 -1.84 5.70
C GLY A 255 0.66 -0.68 5.17
N GLU A 256 0.86 0.35 5.99
CA GLU A 256 1.59 1.56 5.59
C GLU A 256 2.77 1.91 6.50
N LYS A 257 2.62 1.69 7.82
CA LYS A 257 3.68 1.88 8.82
C LYS A 257 4.46 0.58 9.11
N ILE A 258 4.24 -0.45 8.28
CA ILE A 258 4.86 -1.77 8.38
C ILE A 258 5.37 -2.21 7.01
N VAL A 259 6.37 -3.08 6.99
CA VAL A 259 6.85 -3.70 5.75
C VAL A 259 5.79 -4.65 5.21
N THR A 260 5.38 -4.47 3.96
CA THR A 260 4.35 -5.29 3.32
C THR A 260 4.87 -6.13 2.14
N ILE A 261 5.91 -5.66 1.42
CA ILE A 261 6.47 -6.35 0.23
C ILE A 261 6.92 -7.78 0.53
N SER A 262 7.51 -8.01 1.71
CA SER A 262 7.95 -9.34 2.13
C SER A 262 6.80 -10.31 2.38
N SER A 263 5.57 -9.79 2.59
CA SER A 263 4.39 -10.58 2.91
C SER A 263 3.64 -11.08 1.68
N VAL A 264 3.89 -10.51 0.49
CA VAL A 264 3.17 -10.86 -0.75
C VAL A 264 3.38 -12.31 -1.14
N VAL A 265 4.64 -12.73 -1.28
CA VAL A 265 4.96 -14.09 -1.73
C VAL A 265 4.43 -15.15 -0.76
N PRO A 266 4.67 -15.05 0.57
CA PRO A 266 4.07 -15.98 1.53
C PRO A 266 2.53 -16.00 1.47
N SER A 267 1.90 -14.83 1.36
CA SER A 267 0.44 -14.73 1.27
C SER A 267 -0.09 -15.47 0.05
N VAL A 268 0.40 -15.14 -1.15
CA VAL A 268 -0.03 -15.77 -2.41
C VAL A 268 0.20 -17.28 -2.39
N LEU A 269 1.37 -17.71 -1.92
CA LEU A 269 1.69 -19.14 -1.84
C LEU A 269 0.81 -19.90 -0.83
N SER A 270 0.30 -19.24 0.20
CA SER A 270 -0.59 -19.86 1.19
C SER A 270 -2.05 -19.98 0.71
N LEU A 271 -2.49 -19.11 -0.21
CA LEU A 271 -3.87 -19.06 -0.68
C LEU A 271 -4.24 -20.30 -1.53
N ASN A 272 -3.33 -20.76 -2.40
CA ASN A 272 -3.61 -21.91 -3.26
C ASN A 272 -3.78 -23.23 -2.47
N PRO A 273 -2.89 -23.60 -1.53
CA PRO A 273 -3.10 -24.73 -0.63
C PRO A 273 -4.39 -24.64 0.19
N HIS A 274 -4.76 -23.44 0.65
CA HIS A 274 -6.04 -23.22 1.35
C HIS A 274 -7.22 -23.59 0.44
N LEU A 275 -7.28 -23.06 -0.78
CA LEU A 275 -8.35 -23.40 -1.72
C LEU A 275 -8.40 -24.91 -2.01
N GLU A 276 -7.24 -25.56 -2.20
CA GLU A 276 -7.16 -27.00 -2.46
C GLU A 276 -7.70 -27.83 -1.28
N GLN A 277 -7.36 -27.45 -0.05
CA GLN A 277 -7.87 -28.10 1.16
C GLN A 277 -9.38 -27.88 1.36
N ARG A 278 -9.92 -26.74 0.89
CA ARG A 278 -11.35 -26.42 1.01
C ARG A 278 -12.21 -27.12 -0.03
N LYS A 279 -11.70 -27.43 -1.23
CA LYS A 279 -12.46 -28.12 -2.29
C LYS A 279 -13.35 -29.29 -1.82
N PRO A 280 -12.86 -30.27 -1.03
CA PRO A 280 -13.69 -31.40 -0.60
C PRO A 280 -14.68 -31.05 0.53
N GLN A 281 -14.52 -29.91 1.20
CA GLN A 281 -15.32 -29.50 2.36
C GLN A 281 -16.49 -28.56 1.98
N VAL A 282 -16.44 -27.98 0.78
CA VAL A 282 -17.39 -26.97 0.32
C VAL A 282 -18.54 -27.63 -0.44
N HIS A 283 -19.77 -27.44 0.04
CA HIS A 283 -20.97 -28.04 -0.52
C HIS A 283 -21.74 -27.08 -1.44
N PHE A 284 -21.78 -25.79 -1.11
CA PHE A 284 -22.58 -24.80 -1.84
C PHE A 284 -21.75 -23.94 -2.79
N LEU A 285 -20.51 -23.62 -2.42
CA LEU A 285 -19.68 -22.62 -3.11
C LEU A 285 -18.50 -23.20 -3.90
N SER A 286 -18.63 -24.43 -4.41
CA SER A 286 -17.55 -25.10 -5.16
C SER A 286 -17.14 -24.34 -6.44
N GLY A 287 -18.10 -23.69 -7.10
CA GLY A 287 -17.84 -22.80 -8.25
C GLY A 287 -16.99 -21.58 -7.89
N LEU A 288 -17.19 -21.01 -6.70
CA LEU A 288 -16.39 -19.89 -6.20
C LEU A 288 -14.94 -20.32 -5.97
N VAL A 289 -14.72 -21.46 -5.31
CA VAL A 289 -13.37 -22.00 -5.06
C VAL A 289 -12.60 -22.20 -6.38
N ARG A 290 -13.25 -22.80 -7.39
CA ARG A 290 -12.63 -23.01 -8.72
C ARG A 290 -12.28 -21.69 -9.40
N SER A 291 -13.18 -20.71 -9.35
CA SER A 291 -12.99 -19.40 -9.99
C SER A 291 -11.87 -18.60 -9.31
N LEU A 292 -11.82 -18.61 -7.97
CA LEU A 292 -10.75 -17.98 -7.20
C LEU A 292 -9.40 -18.64 -7.51
N GLN A 293 -9.35 -19.97 -7.60
CA GLN A 293 -8.10 -20.67 -7.89
C GLN A 293 -7.60 -20.39 -9.30
N ALA A 294 -8.49 -20.38 -10.30
CA ALA A 294 -8.15 -20.04 -11.68
C ALA A 294 -7.60 -18.60 -11.76
N SER A 295 -8.27 -17.66 -11.09
CA SER A 295 -7.84 -16.25 -11.04
C SER A 295 -6.50 -16.09 -10.34
N LEU A 296 -6.30 -16.76 -9.21
CA LEU A 296 -5.03 -16.73 -8.45
C LEU A 296 -3.87 -17.25 -9.31
N ASN A 297 -4.08 -18.37 -10.02
CA ASN A 297 -3.06 -18.94 -10.90
C ASN A 297 -2.78 -18.06 -12.12
N LYS A 298 -3.81 -17.40 -12.69
CA LYS A 298 -3.64 -16.48 -13.80
C LYS A 298 -2.84 -15.24 -13.37
N ILE A 299 -3.29 -14.56 -12.33
CA ILE A 299 -2.73 -13.27 -11.89
C ILE A 299 -1.32 -13.44 -11.31
N PHE A 300 -1.07 -14.51 -10.56
CA PHE A 300 0.21 -14.72 -9.87
C PHE A 300 1.06 -15.83 -10.48
N PHE A 301 0.82 -16.15 -11.76
CA PHE A 301 1.53 -17.21 -12.48
C PHE A 301 3.06 -17.09 -12.33
N GLY A 302 3.60 -15.88 -12.52
CA GLY A 302 5.03 -15.60 -12.39
C GLY A 302 5.59 -15.92 -11.01
N ILE A 303 4.84 -15.66 -9.93
CA ILE A 303 5.27 -15.99 -8.56
C ILE A 303 5.36 -17.52 -8.39
N PHE A 304 4.35 -18.26 -8.85
CA PHE A 304 4.34 -19.72 -8.74
C PHE A 304 5.47 -20.38 -9.55
N ILE A 305 5.77 -19.87 -10.75
CA ILE A 305 6.91 -20.33 -11.56
C ILE A 305 8.22 -20.02 -10.86
N ASN A 306 8.45 -18.77 -10.47
CA ASN A 306 9.74 -18.35 -9.93
C ASN A 306 10.09 -19.07 -8.62
N VAL A 307 9.09 -19.35 -7.78
CA VAL A 307 9.29 -20.14 -6.54
C VAL A 307 9.61 -21.59 -6.87
N THR A 308 8.91 -22.20 -7.84
CA THR A 308 9.20 -23.56 -8.30
C THR A 308 10.62 -23.65 -8.85
N MET A 309 11.00 -22.69 -9.70
CA MET A 309 12.35 -22.59 -10.26
C MET A 309 13.41 -22.36 -9.18
N ALA A 310 13.14 -21.49 -8.20
CA ALA A 310 14.03 -21.27 -7.05
C ALA A 310 14.22 -22.55 -6.24
N ARG A 311 13.15 -23.33 -5.97
CA ARG A 311 13.27 -24.64 -5.30
C ARG A 311 14.10 -25.63 -6.09
N THR A 312 13.90 -25.71 -7.40
CA THR A 312 14.73 -26.59 -8.26
C THR A 312 16.20 -26.14 -8.28
N ARG A 313 16.49 -24.83 -8.41
CA ARG A 313 17.86 -24.30 -8.33
C ARG A 313 18.50 -24.52 -6.95
N TRP A 314 17.73 -24.33 -5.88
CA TRP A 314 18.17 -24.58 -4.50
C TRP A 314 18.55 -26.05 -4.29
N ASN A 315 17.74 -26.96 -4.82
CA ASN A 315 18.00 -28.40 -4.76
C ASN A 315 19.18 -28.85 -5.64
N HIS A 316 19.50 -28.10 -6.70
CA HIS A 316 20.62 -28.39 -7.62
C HIS A 316 21.90 -27.59 -7.31
N CYS A 317 21.91 -26.73 -6.29
CA CYS A 317 23.08 -25.94 -5.91
C CYS A 317 24.11 -26.83 -5.17
N PRO A 318 25.34 -27.02 -5.70
CA PRO A 318 26.32 -27.96 -5.11
C PRO A 318 26.82 -27.57 -3.71
N LEU A 319 26.57 -26.33 -3.28
CA LEU A 319 27.05 -25.77 -2.01
C LEU A 319 26.33 -26.30 -0.76
N PHE A 320 25.24 -27.08 -0.91
CA PHE A 320 24.42 -27.52 0.23
C PHE A 320 24.16 -29.04 0.30
N ARG A 321 24.87 -29.87 -0.46
CA ARG A 321 24.84 -31.33 -0.23
C ARG A 321 25.79 -31.69 0.91
N SER A 322 25.35 -31.47 2.15
CA SER A 322 26.08 -31.93 3.34
C SER A 322 25.98 -33.46 3.46
N THR A 323 27.02 -34.14 2.99
CA THR A 323 27.73 -35.33 3.52
C THR A 323 28.67 -35.74 2.36
N VAL A 324 30.00 -35.83 2.44
CA VAL A 324 30.94 -36.44 3.41
C VAL A 324 32.39 -35.87 3.15
N PRO A 325 33.50 -36.36 3.78
CA PRO A 325 34.61 -35.53 4.26
C PRO A 325 35.72 -35.25 3.22
N LEU A 326 36.65 -34.38 3.64
CA LEU A 326 37.97 -34.08 3.06
C LEU A 326 38.57 -35.22 2.21
N ASP A 327 38.82 -34.97 0.91
CA ASP A 327 40.18 -34.93 0.35
C ASP A 327 40.21 -34.75 -1.19
N LYS A 328 41.26 -34.03 -1.61
CA LYS A 328 41.97 -34.01 -2.91
C LYS A 328 41.51 -33.09 -4.06
N GLU A 329 42.54 -32.42 -4.56
CA GLU A 329 42.67 -31.60 -5.76
C GLU A 329 42.19 -32.32 -7.04
N GLU A 330 41.58 -31.59 -7.97
CA GLU A 330 42.16 -31.27 -9.29
C GLU A 330 41.21 -30.52 -10.23
N ARG A 331 41.82 -29.61 -11.01
CA ARG A 331 41.46 -28.93 -12.28
C ARG A 331 40.15 -29.29 -13.01
N GLY A 332 39.49 -28.24 -13.53
CA GLY A 332 38.62 -28.32 -14.72
C GLY A 332 37.84 -27.02 -15.00
N ASP A 333 38.33 -26.22 -15.95
CA ASP A 333 37.71 -25.02 -16.52
C ASP A 333 36.44 -25.37 -17.33
N HIS A 334 35.36 -24.58 -17.20
CA HIS A 334 34.66 -23.93 -18.33
C HIS A 334 33.36 -23.20 -17.94
N SER A 335 33.21 -22.00 -18.53
CA SER A 335 31.98 -21.19 -18.73
C SER A 335 31.59 -20.09 -17.72
N LEU A 336 32.49 -19.13 -17.48
CA LEU A 336 32.18 -17.83 -16.84
C LEU A 336 32.00 -16.73 -17.90
N GLY A 337 30.90 -16.80 -18.67
CA GLY A 337 30.64 -15.90 -19.80
C GLY A 337 29.51 -14.87 -19.63
N GLN A 338 28.46 -15.17 -18.85
CA GLN A 338 27.22 -14.36 -18.88
C GLN A 338 26.97 -13.49 -17.64
N GLU A 339 27.54 -13.79 -16.47
CA GLU A 339 27.32 -12.98 -15.25
C GLU A 339 28.00 -11.59 -15.30
N LYS A 340 29.00 -11.39 -16.16
CA LYS A 340 29.77 -10.14 -16.20
C LYS A 340 29.02 -8.95 -16.78
N VAL A 341 27.89 -9.15 -17.46
CA VAL A 341 27.15 -8.05 -18.09
C VAL A 341 26.17 -7.39 -17.11
N LEU A 342 25.48 -8.18 -16.29
CA LEU A 342 24.48 -7.70 -15.31
C LEU A 342 25.06 -6.81 -14.21
N PHE A 343 26.35 -6.97 -13.88
CA PHE A 343 26.99 -6.25 -12.78
C PHE A 343 28.13 -5.31 -13.21
N ALA A 344 28.37 -5.12 -14.51
CA ALA A 344 29.47 -4.28 -14.99
C ALA A 344 29.43 -2.83 -14.45
N ALA A 345 28.23 -2.25 -14.36
CA ALA A 345 28.01 -0.91 -13.80
C ALA A 345 28.19 -0.89 -12.27
N TYR A 346 27.81 -1.97 -11.57
CA TYR A 346 28.00 -2.15 -10.13
C TYR A 346 29.49 -2.33 -9.77
N CYS A 347 30.21 -3.17 -10.51
CA CYS A 347 31.65 -3.41 -10.36
C CYS A 347 32.50 -2.14 -10.61
N LYS A 348 32.07 -1.28 -11.54
CA LYS A 348 32.72 0.04 -11.76
C LYS A 348 32.58 0.99 -10.57
N ARG A 349 31.44 0.96 -9.86
CA ARG A 349 31.22 1.74 -8.62
C ARG A 349 31.95 1.16 -7.40
N GLN A 350 32.31 -0.12 -7.41
CA GLN A 350 32.87 -0.84 -6.27
C GLN A 350 34.37 -0.61 -6.00
N LYS A 351 35.14 -0.02 -6.95
CA LYS A 351 36.60 0.18 -6.80
C LYS A 351 37.02 1.13 -5.65
N LYS A 352 36.10 1.58 -4.80
CA LYS A 352 36.36 2.46 -3.65
C LYS A 352 35.91 1.94 -2.28
N ALA A 353 35.37 0.73 -2.15
CA ALA A 353 34.91 0.22 -0.85
C ALA A 353 35.72 -1.01 -0.40
N VAL A 354 36.59 -0.81 0.59
CA VAL A 354 37.24 -1.88 1.35
C VAL A 354 36.18 -2.48 2.28
N GLY A 355 35.58 -3.61 1.90
CA GLY A 355 34.54 -4.28 2.68
C GLY A 355 34.23 -5.69 2.16
N ILE A 356 33.52 -6.49 2.98
CA ILE A 356 33.13 -7.88 2.67
C ILE A 356 32.42 -7.94 1.31
N PRO A 357 32.80 -8.85 0.38
CA PRO A 357 32.15 -8.98 -0.91
C PRO A 357 30.64 -9.24 -0.78
N PRO A 358 29.79 -8.69 -1.67
CA PRO A 358 28.33 -8.87 -1.61
C PRO A 358 27.88 -10.34 -1.58
N ALA A 359 28.57 -11.21 -2.30
CA ALA A 359 28.28 -12.64 -2.32
C ALA A 359 28.44 -13.28 -0.93
N LEU A 360 29.48 -12.90 -0.18
CA LEU A 360 29.71 -13.41 1.17
C LEU A 360 28.75 -12.80 2.20
N GLN A 361 28.32 -11.54 1.98
CA GLN A 361 27.23 -10.96 2.77
C GLN A 361 25.91 -11.71 2.56
N LEU A 362 25.62 -12.12 1.31
CA LEU A 362 24.42 -12.88 1.00
C LEU A 362 24.44 -14.27 1.63
N SER A 363 25.56 -15.00 1.55
CA SER A 363 25.66 -16.32 2.20
C SER A 363 25.45 -16.20 3.71
N HIS A 364 26.11 -15.24 4.36
CA HIS A 364 25.95 -15.01 5.79
C HIS A 364 24.49 -14.65 6.13
N TYR A 365 23.84 -13.78 5.34
CA TYR A 365 22.43 -13.43 5.54
C TYR A 365 21.52 -14.67 5.54
N LEU A 366 21.70 -15.58 4.58
CA LEU A 366 20.87 -16.78 4.47
C LEU A 366 20.98 -17.68 5.72
N ASP A 367 22.12 -17.68 6.40
CA ASP A 367 22.32 -18.46 7.62
C ASP A 367 21.67 -17.84 8.87
N ILE A 368 21.41 -16.52 8.87
CA ILE A 368 20.98 -15.78 10.08
C ILE A 368 19.59 -15.12 9.96
N CYS A 369 18.95 -15.15 8.80
CA CYS A 369 17.76 -14.34 8.50
C CYS A 369 16.43 -14.90 9.04
N GLU A 370 16.42 -16.08 9.66
CA GLU A 370 15.19 -16.74 10.08
C GLU A 370 14.63 -16.25 11.42
N GLY A 371 13.29 -16.26 11.54
CA GLY A 371 12.58 -16.11 12.81
C GLY A 371 12.46 -14.69 13.39
N GLN A 372 12.81 -13.64 12.62
CA GLN A 372 12.83 -12.27 13.11
C GLN A 372 12.05 -11.30 12.21
N ASN A 373 11.59 -10.18 12.80
CA ASN A 373 11.03 -9.08 12.03
C ASN A 373 12.10 -8.45 11.13
N ALA A 374 11.77 -8.19 9.86
CA ALA A 374 12.73 -7.69 8.87
C ALA A 374 13.40 -6.37 9.28
N LEU A 375 12.65 -5.41 9.84
CA LEU A 375 13.23 -4.13 10.28
C LEU A 375 14.14 -4.30 11.49
N LEU A 376 13.77 -5.18 12.42
CA LEU A 376 14.61 -5.50 13.57
C LEU A 376 15.91 -6.17 13.13
N PHE A 377 15.81 -7.16 12.23
CA PHE A 377 16.96 -7.84 11.66
C PHE A 377 17.94 -6.86 11.01
N TRP A 378 17.45 -5.97 10.14
CA TRP A 378 18.30 -5.00 9.44
C TRP A 378 18.82 -3.92 10.38
N THR A 379 18.07 -3.53 11.41
CA THR A 379 18.55 -2.65 12.47
C THR A 379 19.79 -3.23 13.15
N MET A 380 19.77 -4.51 13.48
CA MET A 380 20.88 -5.20 14.17
C MET A 380 22.06 -5.52 13.24
N ASN A 381 21.79 -5.89 11.98
CA ASN A 381 22.80 -6.46 11.08
C ASN A 381 23.33 -5.50 10.00
N ARG A 382 22.83 -4.26 9.90
CA ARG A 382 23.25 -3.28 8.87
C ARG A 382 24.76 -3.04 8.80
N LYS A 383 25.45 -3.01 9.95
CA LYS A 383 26.91 -2.78 10.02
C LYS A 383 27.70 -4.02 9.56
N ALA A 384 27.18 -5.22 9.81
CA ALA A 384 27.78 -6.49 9.39
C ALA A 384 27.52 -6.79 7.91
N LEU A 385 26.38 -6.34 7.38
CA LEU A 385 25.93 -6.57 6.00
C LEU A 385 25.69 -5.23 5.26
N PRO A 386 26.73 -4.40 5.06
CA PRO A 386 26.56 -3.02 4.59
C PRO A 386 26.08 -2.90 3.13
N SER A 387 26.45 -3.85 2.27
CA SER A 387 26.02 -3.84 0.86
C SER A 387 24.58 -4.35 0.74
N LEU A 388 24.26 -5.42 1.47
CA LEU A 388 22.94 -6.04 1.41
C LEU A 388 21.88 -5.21 2.12
N SER A 389 22.21 -4.59 3.26
CA SER A 389 21.28 -3.71 3.98
C SER A 389 20.84 -2.51 3.15
N ARG A 390 21.73 -1.93 2.32
CA ARG A 390 21.37 -0.85 1.39
C ARG A 390 20.32 -1.26 0.37
N VAL A 391 20.38 -2.50 -0.10
CA VAL A 391 19.38 -3.04 -1.03
C VAL A 391 18.10 -3.37 -0.28
N ALA A 392 18.20 -4.06 0.85
CA ALA A 392 17.06 -4.49 1.63
C ALA A 392 16.20 -3.32 2.11
N ILE A 393 16.82 -2.25 2.64
CA ILE A 393 16.10 -1.06 3.11
C ILE A 393 15.29 -0.40 1.98
N ARG A 394 15.85 -0.36 0.75
CA ARG A 394 15.14 0.18 -0.42
C ARG A 394 13.94 -0.67 -0.80
N VAL A 395 14.12 -1.99 -0.88
CA VAL A 395 13.04 -2.92 -1.24
C VAL A 395 11.95 -2.93 -0.18
N LEU A 396 12.32 -3.01 1.11
CA LEU A 396 11.36 -3.07 2.22
C LEU A 396 10.56 -1.77 2.41
N ALA A 397 11.01 -0.66 1.80
CA ALA A 397 10.30 0.61 1.79
C ALA A 397 9.14 0.65 0.77
N VAL A 398 9.11 -0.29 -0.16
CA VAL A 398 8.11 -0.35 -1.23
C VAL A 398 6.78 -0.82 -0.63
N PRO A 399 5.72 0.00 -0.63
CA PRO A 399 4.38 -0.47 -0.31
C PRO A 399 3.87 -1.40 -1.41
N THR A 400 3.02 -2.35 -1.04
CA THR A 400 2.49 -3.37 -1.97
C THR A 400 1.15 -3.01 -2.60
N SER A 401 0.58 -1.88 -2.20
CA SER A 401 -0.70 -1.41 -2.71
C SER A 401 -0.75 0.12 -2.68
N SER A 402 -1.71 0.68 -3.43
CA SER A 402 -2.15 2.08 -3.37
C SER A 402 -2.89 2.42 -2.07
N ALA A 403 -3.02 1.49 -1.11
CA ALA A 403 -3.75 1.73 0.13
C ALA A 403 -3.33 2.99 0.91
N PRO A 404 -2.03 3.39 0.98
CA PRO A 404 -1.64 4.65 1.61
C PRO A 404 -2.36 5.87 1.01
N VAL A 405 -2.37 6.00 -0.32
CA VAL A 405 -3.06 7.09 -1.00
C VAL A 405 -4.59 6.95 -0.91
N GLU A 406 -5.14 5.74 -0.89
CA GLU A 406 -6.59 5.55 -0.64
C GLU A 406 -7.05 5.98 0.77
N ARG A 407 -6.16 5.88 1.77
CA ARG A 407 -6.45 6.44 3.11
C ARG A 407 -6.52 7.95 3.06
N VAL A 408 -5.70 8.63 2.24
CA VAL A 408 -5.77 10.08 2.03
C VAL A 408 -7.18 10.46 1.58
N PHE A 409 -7.73 9.75 0.59
CA PHE A 409 -9.07 10.00 0.07
C PHE A 409 -10.17 9.73 1.09
N SER A 410 -9.97 8.75 1.97
CA SER A 410 -10.89 8.49 3.07
C SER A 410 -10.94 9.67 4.06
N HIS A 411 -9.78 10.27 4.37
CA HIS A 411 -9.71 11.50 5.16
C HIS A 411 -10.36 12.69 4.43
N GLY A 412 -10.11 12.83 3.12
CA GLY A 412 -10.74 13.84 2.27
C GLY A 412 -12.26 13.75 2.25
N GLY A 413 -12.81 12.54 2.11
CA GLY A 413 -14.26 12.29 2.15
C GLY A 413 -14.90 12.68 3.50
N ILE A 414 -14.20 12.49 4.62
CA ILE A 414 -14.66 12.94 5.94
C ILE A 414 -14.69 14.47 6.03
N ILE A 415 -13.69 15.14 5.46
CA ILE A 415 -13.57 16.60 5.47
C ILE A 415 -14.62 17.25 4.54
N LEU A 416 -14.93 16.61 3.41
CA LEU A 416 -15.88 17.08 2.38
C LEU A 416 -17.37 16.90 2.72
N ARG A 417 -17.74 16.58 3.98
CA ARG A 417 -19.15 16.36 4.35
C ARG A 417 -20.06 17.54 3.94
N PRO A 418 -21.32 17.29 3.53
CA PRO A 418 -22.23 18.29 2.96
C PRO A 418 -22.39 19.58 3.79
N ASN A 419 -22.25 19.51 5.11
CA ASN A 419 -22.42 20.64 6.02
C ASN A 419 -21.19 21.57 6.08
N ARG A 420 -20.09 21.27 5.35
CA ARG A 420 -18.87 22.12 5.23
C ARG A 420 -18.74 22.73 3.82
N ALA A 421 -19.86 23.08 3.19
CA ALA A 421 -19.99 23.39 1.76
C ALA A 421 -19.31 24.68 1.22
N GLN A 422 -18.35 25.30 1.91
CA GLN A 422 -17.65 26.50 1.42
C GLN A 422 -16.12 26.41 1.49
N MET A 423 -15.55 25.21 1.31
CA MET A 423 -14.10 25.07 1.17
C MET A 423 -13.66 25.13 -0.30
N THR A 424 -12.64 25.93 -0.59
CA THR A 424 -11.95 25.93 -1.88
C THR A 424 -11.18 24.63 -2.06
N ASP A 425 -10.92 24.22 -3.31
CA ASP A 425 -10.13 23.01 -3.62
C ASP A 425 -8.76 23.06 -2.93
N ARG A 426 -8.10 24.22 -2.93
CA ARG A 426 -6.81 24.44 -2.26
C ARG A 426 -6.90 24.26 -0.74
N LEU A 427 -7.94 24.82 -0.12
CA LEU A 427 -8.12 24.69 1.32
C LEU A 427 -8.37 23.23 1.72
N LEU A 428 -9.11 22.48 0.90
CA LEU A 428 -9.27 21.04 1.08
C LEU A 428 -7.93 20.30 1.00
N SER A 429 -7.15 20.53 -0.06
CA SER A 429 -5.83 19.92 -0.23
C SER A 429 -4.92 20.18 0.98
N ASN A 430 -4.89 21.42 1.48
CA ASN A 430 -4.11 21.79 2.67
C ASN A 430 -4.60 21.07 3.93
N PHE A 431 -5.91 21.01 4.18
CA PHE A 431 -6.46 20.29 5.34
C PHE A 431 -6.17 18.79 5.29
N VAL A 432 -6.31 18.17 4.11
CA VAL A 432 -6.00 16.76 3.92
C VAL A 432 -4.50 16.51 4.14
N PHE A 433 -3.65 17.37 3.57
CA PHE A 433 -2.20 17.33 3.75
C PHE A 433 -1.80 17.39 5.23
N CYS A 434 -2.24 18.44 5.94
CA CYS A 434 -1.92 18.62 7.35
C CYS A 434 -2.46 17.46 8.19
N LYS A 435 -3.71 17.04 7.98
CA LYS A 435 -4.31 15.94 8.75
C LYS A 435 -3.55 14.62 8.55
N TYR A 436 -3.19 14.30 7.32
CA TYR A 436 -2.47 13.06 7.03
C TYR A 436 -1.07 13.08 7.64
N ASN A 437 -0.31 14.15 7.40
CA ASN A 437 1.08 14.23 7.83
C ASN A 437 1.28 14.51 9.35
N THR A 438 0.20 14.79 10.08
CA THR A 438 0.21 14.93 11.55
C THR A 438 -0.20 13.65 12.28
N SER A 439 -0.76 12.66 11.57
CA SER A 439 -1.29 11.39 12.10
C SER A 439 -0.27 10.24 12.06
#